data_AF-X1HY12-F1
#
_entry.id   AF-X1HY12-F1
#
_cell.length_a   1.000
_cell.length_b   1.000
_cell.length_c   1.000
_cell.angle_alpha   90.00
_cell.angle_beta   90.00
_cell.angle_gamma   90.00
#
_symmetry.space_group_name_H-M   'P 1'
#
loop_
_entity.id
_entity.type
_entity.pdbx_description
1 polymer ?
#
loop_
_entity_poly.entity_id
_entity_poly.type
_entity_poly.pdbx_seq_one_letter_code
_entity_poly.pdbx_strand_id
1 'polypeptide(L)'
;MNFSSTVVSGIQVYTILGVLGIVITAGYILWMLQRVFYGPVLEKFNVVKDADILERVYMFALVAVIMLVGIYPAILTDVIKTGIMPIMGLLGLGG
;
A
#
# COMPACT_ATOMS: atom_id res chain seq x y z
N MET A 1 25.24 -7.66 -15.70
CA MET A 1 24.08 -6.85 -15.27
C MET A 1 24.59 -5.52 -14.75
N ASN A 2 24.68 -4.51 -15.63
CA ASN A 2 25.21 -3.19 -15.29
C ASN A 2 24.05 -2.16 -15.39
N PHE A 3 23.40 -1.85 -14.26
CA PHE A 3 22.30 -0.89 -14.20
C PHE A 3 22.80 0.55 -14.05
N SER A 4 23.64 1.01 -14.98
CA SER A 4 24.03 2.42 -15.08
C SER A 4 23.14 3.08 -16.13
N SER A 5 21.96 3.60 -15.72
CA SER A 5 21.12 4.37 -16.62
C SER A 5 21.70 5.77 -16.77
N THR A 6 22.10 6.15 -17.97
CA THR A 6 22.59 7.48 -18.36
C THR A 6 21.51 8.58 -18.33
N VAL A 7 20.29 8.28 -17.84
CA VAL A 7 19.13 9.17 -17.85
C VAL A 7 19.05 10.05 -16.59
N VAL A 8 19.39 9.50 -15.42
CA VAL A 8 19.49 10.23 -14.14
C VAL A 8 20.63 9.63 -13.32
N SER A 9 21.67 10.42 -13.04
CA SER A 9 22.78 10.01 -12.17
C SER A 9 22.24 9.73 -10.76
N GLY A 10 22.41 8.50 -10.25
CA GLY A 10 21.99 8.14 -8.89
C GLY A 10 20.67 7.39 -8.74
N ILE A 11 20.06 6.88 -9.82
CA ILE A 11 18.80 6.09 -9.74
C ILE A 11 18.88 4.93 -8.74
N GLN A 12 20.05 4.30 -8.63
CA GLN A 12 20.30 3.21 -7.68
C GLN A 12 20.09 3.65 -6.23
N VAL A 13 20.51 4.87 -5.87
CA VAL A 13 20.33 5.41 -4.52
C VAL A 13 18.84 5.62 -4.22
N TYR A 14 18.08 6.17 -5.19
CA TYR A 14 16.64 6.34 -5.03
C TYR A 14 15.90 5.00 -4.88
N THR A 15 16.27 3.99 -5.66
CA THR A 15 15.69 2.64 -5.53
C THR A 15 16.02 2.03 -4.16
N ILE A 16 17.26 2.17 -3.69
CA ILE A 16 17.67 1.69 -2.35
C ILE A 16 16.85 2.38 -1.26
N LEU A 17 16.69 3.71 -1.33
CA LEU A 17 15.86 4.46 -0.38
C LEU A 17 14.40 4.01 -0.41
N GLY A 18 13.84 3.78 -1.60
CA GLY A 18 12.47 3.26 -1.76
C GLY A 18 12.29 1.89 -1.11
N VAL A 19 13.22 0.96 -1.36
CA VAL A 19 13.18 -0.38 -0.75
C VAL A 19 13.35 -0.32 0.76
N LEU A 20 14.27 0.51 1.28
CA LEU A 20 14.43 0.72 2.72
C LEU A 20 13.14 1.24 3.36
N GLY A 21 12.43 2.15 2.71
CA GLY A 21 11.12 2.62 3.15
C GLY A 21 10.11 1.48 3.33
N ILE A 22 10.00 0.61 2.32
CA ILE A 22 9.11 -0.57 2.37
C ILE A 22 9.46 -1.48 3.54
N VAL A 23 10.76 -1.76 3.77
CA VAL A 23 11.22 -2.61 4.87
C VAL A 23 10.86 -2.02 6.23
N ILE A 24 11.08 -0.72 6.43
CA ILE A 24 10.72 -0.04 7.68
C ILE A 24 9.20 -0.08 7.90
N THR A 25 8.40 0.19 6.86
CA THR A 25 6.94 0.11 6.94
C THR A 25 6.46 -1.29 7.32
N ALA A 26 7.01 -2.33 6.69
CA ALA A 26 6.68 -3.71 7.02
C ALA A 26 7.05 -4.06 8.47
N GLY A 27 8.26 -3.67 8.92
CA GLY A 27 8.70 -3.85 10.30
C GLY A 27 7.79 -3.16 11.32
N TYR A 28 7.35 -1.93 11.02
CA TYR A 28 6.42 -1.18 11.87
C TYR A 28 5.05 -1.87 11.96
N ILE A 29 4.49 -2.34 10.83
CA ILE A 29 3.20 -3.05 10.82
C ILE A 29 3.29 -4.34 11.65
N LEU A 30 4.36 -5.12 11.49
CA LEU A 30 4.56 -6.34 12.27
C LEU A 30 4.68 -6.05 13.77
N TRP A 31 5.46 -5.05 14.15
CA TRP A 31 5.60 -4.62 15.54
C TRP A 31 4.26 -4.13 16.13
N MET A 32 3.49 -3.36 15.36
CA MET A 32 2.16 -2.92 15.74
C MET A 32 1.21 -4.10 15.94
N LEU A 33 1.15 -5.04 15.00
CA LEU A 33 0.32 -6.24 15.13
C LEU A 33 0.70 -7.05 16.37
N GLN A 34 2.00 -7.23 16.63
CA GLN A 34 2.47 -7.90 17.83
C GLN A 34 1.96 -7.20 19.10
N ARG A 35 2.05 -5.87 19.15
CA ARG A 35 1.61 -5.08 20.31
C ARG A 35 0.10 -5.08 20.50
N VAL A 36 -0.68 -5.06 19.41
CA VAL A 36 -2.15 -5.00 19.45
C VAL A 36 -2.76 -6.36 19.81
N PHE A 37 -2.27 -7.45 19.21
CA PHE A 37 -2.84 -8.78 19.42
C PHE A 37 -2.25 -9.54 20.60
N TYR A 38 -0.98 -9.30 20.94
CA TYR A 38 -0.25 -10.04 21.97
C TYR A 38 0.18 -9.17 23.17
N GLY A 39 -0.26 -7.91 23.21
CA GLY A 39 -0.08 -7.04 24.37
C GLY A 39 -1.03 -7.38 25.53
N PRO A 40 -0.76 -6.90 26.75
CA PRO A 40 -1.66 -7.11 27.88
C PRO A 40 -3.02 -6.45 27.61
N VAL A 41 -4.10 -7.19 27.83
CA VAL A 41 -5.47 -6.67 27.71
C VAL A 41 -5.69 -5.57 28.74
N LEU A 42 -5.99 -4.36 28.29
CA LEU A 42 -6.31 -3.26 29.19
C LEU A 42 -7.72 -3.55 29.77
N GLU A 43 -7.82 -3.68 31.09
CA GLU A 43 -9.07 -4.05 31.81
C GLU A 43 -10.27 -3.15 31.45
N LYS A 44 -10.01 -1.93 30.97
CA LYS A 44 -11.02 -0.98 30.48
C LYS A 44 -11.77 -1.45 29.22
N PHE A 45 -11.24 -2.40 28.46
CA PHE A 45 -11.90 -2.94 27.25
C PHE A 45 -12.68 -4.23 27.48
N ASN A 46 -12.68 -4.81 28.68
CA ASN A 46 -13.46 -6.02 29.00
C ASN A 46 -14.99 -5.82 28.93
N VAL A 47 -15.45 -4.57 28.81
CA VAL A 47 -16.87 -4.19 28.71
C VAL A 47 -17.25 -3.77 27.28
N VAL A 48 -16.30 -3.77 26.33
CA VAL A 48 -16.61 -3.46 24.94
C VAL A 48 -17.29 -4.67 24.31
N LYS A 49 -18.55 -4.46 23.90
CA LYS A 49 -19.35 -5.46 23.21
C LYS A 49 -18.66 -5.87 21.91
N ASP A 50 -18.68 -7.15 21.58
CA ASP A 50 -18.17 -7.67 20.31
C ASP A 50 -18.77 -6.91 19.12
N ALA A 51 -18.00 -6.89 18.02
CA ALA A 51 -18.35 -6.14 16.82
C ALA A 51 -19.79 -6.44 16.38
N ASP A 52 -20.59 -5.38 16.26
CA ASP A 52 -21.98 -5.51 15.84
C ASP A 52 -22.05 -5.96 14.36
N ILE A 53 -23.18 -6.53 13.93
CA ILE A 53 -23.32 -7.09 12.58
C ILE A 53 -22.96 -6.06 11.49
N LEU A 54 -23.29 -4.79 11.70
CA LEU A 54 -22.97 -3.70 10.77
C LEU A 54 -21.45 -3.45 10.69
N GLU A 55 -20.74 -3.44 11.81
CA GLU A 55 -19.28 -3.23 11.85
C GLU A 55 -18.56 -4.35 11.10
N ARG A 56 -19.02 -5.59 11.25
CA ARG A 56 -18.49 -6.75 10.53
C ARG A 56 -18.71 -6.64 9.02
N VAL A 57 -19.87 -6.13 8.58
CA VAL A 57 -20.16 -5.91 7.16
C VAL A 57 -19.20 -4.86 6.57
N TYR A 58 -18.95 -3.75 7.27
CA TYR A 58 -17.99 -2.74 6.78
C TYR A 58 -16.57 -3.27 6.69
N MET A 59 -16.10 -4.00 7.71
CA MET A 59 -14.78 -4.65 7.67
C MET A 59 -14.66 -5.61 6.49
N PHE A 60 -15.68 -6.44 6.27
CA PHE A 60 -15.68 -7.39 5.17
C PHE A 60 -15.70 -6.70 3.80
N ALA A 61 -16.50 -5.63 3.65
CA ALA A 61 -16.55 -4.85 2.42
C ALA A 61 -15.18 -4.24 2.08
N LEU A 62 -14.48 -3.67 3.07
CA LEU A 62 -13.14 -3.12 2.87
C LEU A 62 -12.13 -4.19 2.46
N VAL A 63 -12.15 -5.35 3.15
CA VAL A 63 -11.27 -6.48 2.79
C VAL A 63 -11.56 -6.97 1.38
N ALA A 64 -12.83 -7.07 1.00
CA ALA A 64 -13.24 -7.49 -0.34
C ALA A 64 -12.70 -6.53 -1.42
N VAL A 65 -12.76 -5.22 -1.19
CA VAL A 65 -12.21 -4.21 -2.12
C VAL A 65 -10.68 -4.32 -2.22
N ILE A 66 -9.98 -4.47 -1.09
CA ILE A 66 -8.52 -4.65 -1.08
C ILE A 66 -8.12 -5.91 -1.86
N MET A 67 -8.83 -7.03 -1.63
CA MET A 67 -8.60 -8.29 -2.34
C MET A 67 -8.90 -8.16 -3.84
N LEU A 68 -10.01 -7.50 -4.21
CA LEU A 68 -10.39 -7.27 -5.59
C LEU A 68 -9.31 -6.49 -6.35
N VAL A 69 -8.81 -5.39 -5.77
CA VAL A 69 -7.75 -4.59 -6.38
C VAL A 69 -6.43 -5.36 -6.42
N GLY A 70 -6.13 -6.15 -5.37
CA GLY A 70 -4.93 -6.99 -5.32
C GLY A 70 -4.92 -8.10 -6.38
N ILE A 71 -6.07 -8.71 -6.66
CA ILE A 71 -6.22 -9.78 -7.66
C ILE A 71 -6.31 -9.20 -9.07
N TYR A 72 -7.08 -8.12 -9.26
CA TYR A 72 -7.31 -7.49 -10.56
C TYR A 72 -6.90 -6.00 -10.54
N PRO A 73 -5.58 -5.71 -10.58
CA PRO A 73 -5.06 -4.34 -10.50
C PRO A 73 -5.40 -3.48 -11.72
N ALA A 74 -5.85 -4.09 -12.82
CA ALA A 74 -6.24 -3.38 -14.05
C ALA A 74 -7.32 -2.31 -13.79
N ILE A 75 -8.26 -2.58 -12.85
CA ILE A 75 -9.29 -1.61 -12.44
C ILE A 75 -8.68 -0.26 -12.03
N LEU A 76 -7.55 -0.29 -11.33
CA LEU A 76 -6.88 0.94 -10.88
C LEU A 76 -5.83 1.41 -11.90
N THR A 77 -5.04 0.49 -12.45
CA THR A 77 -3.94 0.86 -13.36
C THR A 77 -4.44 1.46 -14.68
N ASP A 78 -5.60 1.05 -15.20
CA ASP A 78 -6.16 1.61 -16.44
C ASP A 78 -6.68 3.05 -16.24
N VAL A 79 -7.22 3.35 -15.05
CA VAL A 79 -7.59 4.72 -14.66
C VAL A 79 -6.34 5.59 -14.56
N ILE A 80 -5.27 5.09 -13.92
CA ILE A 80 -3.98 5.81 -13.83
C ILE A 80 -3.40 6.05 -15.23
N LYS A 81 -3.36 5.03 -16.09
CA LYS A 81 -2.90 5.15 -17.49
C LYS A 81 -3.66 6.26 -18.22
N THR A 82 -4.99 6.29 -18.08
CA THR A 82 -5.83 7.32 -18.68
C THR A 82 -5.51 8.72 -18.15
N GLY A 83 -5.22 8.84 -16.85
CA GLY A 83 -4.82 10.11 -16.24
C GLY A 83 -3.42 10.60 -16.67
N ILE A 84 -2.47 9.70 -16.91
CA ILE A 84 -1.09 10.08 -17.29
C ILE A 84 -0.90 10.30 -18.80
N MET A 85 -1.74 9.70 -19.65
CA MET A 85 -1.66 9.85 -21.12
C MET A 85 -1.60 11.34 -21.57
N PRO A 86 -2.44 12.25 -21.06
CA PRO A 86 -2.34 13.67 -21.38
C PRO A 86 -1.01 14.32 -20.93
N ILE A 87 -0.51 13.94 -19.76
CA ILE A 87 0.74 14.47 -19.20
C ILE A 87 1.93 14.04 -20.06
N MET A 88 1.93 12.78 -20.52
CA MET A 88 2.96 12.26 -21.42
C MET A 88 2.95 12.97 -22.78
N GLY A 89 1.76 13.29 -23.31
CA GLY A 89 1.59 14.07 -24.53
C GLY A 89 2.11 15.51 -24.40
N LEU A 90 1.87 16.16 -23.25
CA LEU A 90 2.38 17.50 -22.96
C LEU A 90 3.91 17.53 -22.82
N LEU A 91 4.51 16.44 -22.34
CA LEU A 91 5.96 16.30 -22.19
C LEU A 91 6.68 15.90 -23.50
N GLY A 92 5.96 15.70 -24.60
CA GLY A 92 6.55 15.33 -25.90
C GLY A 92 7.14 13.91 -25.96
N LEU A 93 6.81 13.06 -24.98
CA LEU A 93 7.25 11.65 -24.90
C LEU A 93 6.25 10.69 -25.56
N GLY A 94 5.18 11.21 -26.16
CA GLY A 94 4.15 10.45 -26.87
C GLY A 94 4.40 10.41 -28.37
N GLY A 95 5.41 9.65 -28.79
CA GLY A 95 5.64 9.20 -30.16
C GLY A 95 5.74 7.69 -30.19
#